data_AF-Q2HH28-F1
#
_entry.id   AF-Q2HH28-F1
#
_cell.length_a   1.000
_cell.length_b   1.000
_cell.length_c   1.000
_cell.angle_alpha   90.00
_cell.angle_beta   90.00
_cell.angle_gamma   90.00
#
_symmetry.space_group_name_H-M   'P 1'
#
loop_
_entity.id
_entity.type
_entity.pdbx_description
1 polymer ?
#
loop_
_entity_poly.entity_id
_entity_poly.type
_entity_poly.pdbx_seq_one_letter_code
_entity_poly.pdbx_strand_id
1 'polypeptide(L)'
;MRREWIGRWESEVARVVARNPGRALEPADATARFDASIMNRHRSRDPAWELSKAKSTLLVQARTGKIGLRGFLFTRRVPEVVTPVCRCGMARETFKHLVLECNGAADKPQPWPDDGAELLEWLDDVEKAAIVVGWVLGLGRLNEFRLAVELKNENNEEARGGAEAE
;
A
#
# COMPACT_ATOMS: atom_id res chain seq x y z
N MET A 1 11.57 18.07 -22.45
CA MET A 1 10.74 17.79 -21.25
C MET A 1 10.72 16.33 -20.78
N ARG A 2 9.99 15.37 -21.41
CA ARG A 2 9.87 13.99 -20.86
C ARG A 2 11.22 13.24 -20.74
N ARG A 3 12.13 13.41 -21.71
CA ARG A 3 13.47 12.77 -21.67
C ARG A 3 14.43 13.42 -20.67
N GLU A 4 14.36 14.74 -20.48
CA GLU A 4 15.27 15.47 -19.59
C GLU A 4 15.01 15.15 -18.11
N TRP A 5 13.75 14.98 -17.72
CA TRP A 5 13.45 14.63 -16.32
C TRP A 5 13.83 13.18 -16.00
N ILE A 6 13.67 12.25 -16.95
CA ILE A 6 14.09 10.84 -16.77
C ILE A 6 15.61 10.79 -16.56
N GLY A 7 16.40 11.47 -17.41
CA GLY A 7 17.85 11.51 -17.23
C GLY A 7 18.30 12.14 -15.90
N ARG A 8 17.57 13.17 -15.42
CA ARG A 8 17.81 13.73 -14.08
C ARG A 8 17.50 12.74 -12.96
N TRP A 9 16.41 11.99 -13.08
CA TRP A 9 16.05 10.95 -12.12
C TRP A 9 17.10 9.85 -12.08
N GLU A 10 17.53 9.33 -13.23
CA GLU A 10 18.57 8.30 -13.33
C GLU A 10 19.88 8.77 -12.69
N SER A 11 20.29 10.02 -12.94
CA SER A 11 21.49 10.63 -12.34
C SER A 11 21.38 10.72 -10.81
N GLU A 12 20.21 11.10 -10.30
CA GLU A 12 19.96 11.20 -8.87
C GLU A 12 20.00 9.82 -8.18
N VAL A 13 19.37 8.81 -8.79
CA VAL A 13 19.39 7.44 -8.28
C VAL A 13 20.83 6.91 -8.24
N ALA A 14 21.60 7.09 -9.32
CA ALA A 14 23.00 6.69 -9.36
C ALA A 14 23.82 7.36 -8.24
N ARG A 15 23.58 8.66 -7.99
CA ARG A 15 24.22 9.41 -6.91
C ARG A 15 23.88 8.87 -5.52
N VAL A 16 22.61 8.55 -5.27
CA VAL A 16 22.15 8.00 -3.99
C VAL A 16 22.74 6.61 -3.74
N VAL A 17 22.75 5.75 -4.75
CA VAL A 17 23.36 4.42 -4.68
C VAL A 17 24.86 4.53 -4.41
N ALA A 18 25.58 5.41 -5.12
CA ALA A 18 27.02 5.63 -4.92
C ALA A 18 27.34 6.15 -3.51
N ARG A 19 26.49 6.99 -2.93
CA ARG A 19 26.68 7.54 -1.57
C ARG A 19 26.51 6.48 -0.48
N ASN A 20 25.78 5.40 -0.73
CA ASN A 20 25.51 4.37 0.28
C ASN A 20 25.53 2.95 -0.34
N PRO A 21 26.71 2.43 -0.71
CA PRO A 21 26.85 1.17 -1.42
C PRO A 21 26.41 -0.05 -0.59
N GLY A 22 26.33 0.09 0.75
CA GLY A 22 25.83 -0.95 1.66
C GLY A 22 24.32 -0.88 1.92
N ARG A 23 23.59 0.04 1.30
CA ARG A 23 22.13 0.13 1.44
C ARG A 23 21.46 -1.06 0.75
N ALA A 24 20.65 -1.81 1.49
CA ALA A 24 19.76 -2.80 0.91
C ALA A 24 18.79 -2.14 -0.09
N LEU A 25 18.63 -2.73 -1.27
CA LEU A 25 17.64 -2.29 -2.25
C LEU A 25 16.25 -2.41 -1.65
N GLU A 26 15.54 -1.29 -1.58
CA GLU A 26 14.14 -1.26 -1.18
C GLU A 26 13.26 -1.41 -2.43
N PRO A 27 12.00 -1.87 -2.30
CA PRO A 27 11.09 -1.97 -3.44
C PRO A 27 10.90 -0.65 -4.22
N ALA A 28 11.07 0.49 -3.56
CA ALA A 28 11.06 1.82 -4.19
C ALA A 28 12.27 2.08 -5.11
N ASP A 29 13.36 1.32 -4.96
CA ASP A 29 14.56 1.40 -5.80
C ASP A 29 14.48 0.47 -7.03
N ALA A 30 13.39 -0.31 -7.17
CA ALA A 30 13.17 -1.16 -8.34
C ALA A 30 13.08 -0.33 -9.62
N THR A 31 13.39 -0.95 -10.77
CA THR A 31 13.43 -0.29 -12.08
C THR A 31 12.17 0.52 -12.35
N ALA A 32 12.32 1.84 -12.42
CA ALA A 32 11.23 2.74 -12.71
C ALA A 32 10.69 2.48 -14.12
N ARG A 33 9.37 2.37 -14.23
CA ARG A 33 8.65 2.28 -15.50
C ARG A 33 7.95 3.61 -15.74
N PHE A 34 8.29 4.27 -16.84
CA PHE A 34 7.79 5.62 -17.18
C PHE A 34 6.75 5.62 -18.31
N ASP A 35 6.09 4.48 -18.52
CA ASP A 35 5.06 4.32 -19.54
C ASP A 35 3.65 4.41 -18.95
N ALA A 36 2.66 4.62 -19.82
CA ALA A 36 1.28 4.85 -19.42
C ALA A 36 0.61 3.63 -18.76
N SER A 37 1.16 2.42 -18.93
CA SER A 37 0.56 1.20 -18.36
C SER A 37 0.56 1.22 -16.83
N ILE A 38 1.42 2.04 -16.21
CA ILE A 38 1.44 2.22 -14.75
C ILE A 38 0.11 2.74 -14.21
N MET A 39 -0.63 3.53 -14.99
CA MET A 39 -1.96 4.00 -14.59
C MET A 39 -2.98 2.87 -14.51
N ASN A 40 -2.77 1.76 -15.22
CA ASN A 40 -3.67 0.59 -15.18
C ASN A 40 -3.64 -0.12 -13.83
N ARG A 41 -2.60 0.10 -13.00
CA ARG A 41 -2.54 -0.39 -11.62
C ARG A 41 -3.55 0.30 -10.70
N HIS A 42 -4.05 1.45 -11.11
CA HIS A 42 -4.95 2.29 -10.33
C HIS A 42 -6.33 2.46 -10.95
N ARG A 43 -6.44 2.22 -12.26
CA ARG A 43 -7.67 2.38 -13.03
C ARG A 43 -8.09 1.03 -13.59
N SER A 44 -9.20 0.51 -13.09
CA SER A 44 -9.87 -0.62 -13.72
C SER A 44 -10.69 -0.15 -14.92
N ARG A 45 -10.93 -1.07 -15.86
CA ARG A 45 -11.91 -0.87 -16.94
C ARG A 45 -13.34 -0.92 -16.40
N ASP A 46 -13.55 -1.68 -15.34
CA ASP A 46 -14.82 -1.74 -14.62
C ASP A 46 -14.83 -0.68 -13.51
N PRO A 47 -15.76 0.31 -13.56
CA PRO A 47 -15.89 1.32 -12.51
C PRO A 47 -16.10 0.75 -11.11
N ALA A 48 -16.67 -0.46 -10.97
CA ALA A 48 -16.84 -1.12 -9.68
C ALA A 48 -15.50 -1.38 -8.97
N TRP A 49 -14.42 -1.48 -9.75
CA TRP A 49 -13.05 -1.72 -9.26
C TRP A 49 -12.16 -0.48 -9.30
N GLU A 50 -12.73 0.71 -9.57
CA GLU A 50 -11.95 1.95 -9.52
C GLU A 50 -11.48 2.23 -8.08
N LEU A 51 -10.17 2.49 -7.93
CA LEU A 51 -9.59 2.73 -6.63
C LEU A 51 -9.85 4.17 -6.18
N SER A 52 -10.45 4.33 -5.00
CA SER A 52 -10.49 5.63 -4.32
C SER A 52 -9.07 6.18 -4.10
N LYS A 53 -8.94 7.50 -3.86
CA LYS A 53 -7.64 8.13 -3.56
C LYS A 53 -6.91 7.42 -2.42
N ALA A 54 -7.61 7.08 -1.34
CA ALA A 54 -7.03 6.37 -0.20
C ALA A 54 -6.49 4.99 -0.59
N LYS A 55 -7.27 4.19 -1.34
CA LYS A 55 -6.83 2.88 -1.82
C LYS A 55 -5.63 2.99 -2.76
N SER A 56 -5.65 3.96 -3.69
CA SER A 56 -4.54 4.21 -4.61
C SER A 56 -3.26 4.63 -3.88
N THR A 57 -3.36 5.52 -2.90
CA THR A 57 -2.22 5.93 -2.07
C THR A 57 -1.68 4.76 -1.26
N LEU A 58 -2.57 3.97 -0.64
CA LEU A 58 -2.15 2.78 0.10
C LEU A 58 -1.48 1.75 -0.80
N LEU A 59 -1.97 1.54 -2.03
CA LEU A 59 -1.33 0.65 -3.00
C LEU A 59 0.12 1.05 -3.29
N VAL A 60 0.38 2.34 -3.50
CA VAL A 60 1.76 2.85 -3.69
C VAL A 60 2.62 2.58 -2.45
N GLN A 61 2.09 2.86 -1.26
CA GLN A 61 2.82 2.66 -0.01
C GLN A 61 3.10 1.17 0.27
N ALA A 62 2.14 0.29 -0.02
CA ALA A 62 2.26 -1.16 0.09
C ALA A 62 3.38 -1.69 -0.81
N ARG A 63 3.38 -1.28 -2.09
CA ARG A 63 4.38 -1.71 -3.07
C ARG A 63 5.78 -1.22 -2.77
N THR A 64 5.89 -0.01 -2.21
CA THR A 64 7.20 0.62 -1.90
C THR A 64 7.71 0.25 -0.51
N GLY A 65 6.85 -0.29 0.36
CA GLY A 65 7.12 -0.48 1.79
C GLY A 65 7.23 0.82 2.58
N LYS A 66 6.91 1.97 1.97
CA LYS A 66 6.96 3.31 2.59
C LYS A 66 5.59 3.66 3.17
N ILE A 67 5.23 2.94 4.24
CA ILE A 67 3.88 2.90 4.79
C ILE A 67 3.90 3.18 6.29
N GLY A 68 2.82 3.70 6.88
CA GLY A 68 2.69 4.02 8.31
C GLY A 68 2.69 2.83 9.28
N LEU A 69 3.28 1.69 8.90
CA LEU A 69 3.45 0.52 9.77
C LEU A 69 4.71 0.63 10.62
N ARG A 70 4.69 -0.02 11.80
CA ARG A 70 5.75 0.11 12.80
C ARG A 70 7.14 -0.23 12.26
N GLY A 71 7.25 -1.21 11.37
CA GLY A 71 8.52 -1.55 10.73
C GLY A 71 9.15 -0.33 10.04
N PHE A 72 8.43 0.31 9.13
CA PHE A 72 8.95 1.46 8.41
C PHE A 72 9.18 2.67 9.34
N LEU A 73 8.21 2.99 10.19
CA LEU A 73 8.31 4.15 11.10
C LEU A 73 9.47 4.01 12.09
N PHE A 74 9.74 2.82 12.61
CA PHE A 74 10.89 2.55 13.47
C PHE A 74 12.22 2.82 12.77
N THR A 75 12.37 2.40 11.50
CA THR A 75 13.57 2.71 10.70
C THR A 75 13.77 4.21 10.51
N ARG A 76 12.68 4.98 10.50
CA ARG A 76 12.72 6.45 10.41
C ARG A 76 12.83 7.14 11.77
N ARG A 77 12.93 6.37 12.87
CA ARG A 77 13.08 6.88 14.25
C ARG A 77 11.94 7.83 14.66
N VAL A 78 10.71 7.50 14.27
CA VAL A 78 9.53 8.21 14.75
C VAL A 78 9.43 8.05 16.27
N PRO A 79 9.41 9.15 17.06
CA PRO A 79 9.57 9.09 18.52
C PRO A 79 8.59 8.14 19.23
N GLU A 80 7.35 8.07 18.76
CA GLU A 80 6.27 7.27 19.36
C GLU A 80 6.38 5.77 19.01
N VAL A 81 7.24 5.40 18.06
CA VAL A 81 7.42 4.02 17.58
C VAL A 81 8.71 3.46 18.14
N VAL A 82 8.63 2.89 19.34
CA VAL A 82 9.78 2.35 20.10
C VAL A 82 10.18 0.92 19.72
N THR A 83 9.38 0.21 18.93
CA THR A 83 9.73 -1.14 18.44
C THR A 83 9.14 -1.38 17.05
N PRO A 84 9.88 -2.04 16.13
CA PRO A 84 9.38 -2.37 14.80
C PRO A 84 8.43 -3.58 14.80
N VAL A 85 8.28 -4.26 15.94
CA VAL A 85 7.51 -5.49 16.07
C VAL A 85 6.01 -5.21 15.93
N CYS A 86 5.33 -6.09 15.19
CA CYS A 86 3.89 -6.09 14.99
C CYS A 86 3.15 -6.27 16.32
N ARG A 87 1.90 -5.78 16.39
CA ARG A 87 1.05 -5.97 17.57
C ARG A 87 0.79 -7.44 17.91
N CYS A 88 0.97 -8.37 16.96
CA CYS A 88 0.89 -9.81 17.23
C CYS A 88 2.12 -10.39 17.94
N GLY A 89 3.22 -9.63 18.04
CA GLY A 89 4.46 -10.04 18.71
C GLY A 89 5.41 -10.92 17.90
N MET A 90 4.99 -11.43 16.73
CA MET A 90 5.73 -12.49 16.01
C MET A 90 6.89 -11.99 15.15
N ALA A 91 6.73 -10.84 14.51
CA ALA A 91 7.69 -10.34 13.53
C ALA A 91 7.62 -8.82 13.40
N ARG A 92 8.53 -8.27 12.60
CA ARG A 92 8.50 -6.86 12.19
C ARG A 92 7.20 -6.55 11.44
N GLU A 93 6.53 -5.47 11.83
CA GLU A 93 5.30 -5.04 11.16
C GLU A 93 5.60 -4.48 9.77
N THR A 94 5.32 -5.30 8.76
CA THR A 94 5.41 -4.94 7.34
C THR A 94 4.08 -5.22 6.67
N PHE A 95 3.86 -4.66 5.47
CA PHE A 95 2.66 -4.95 4.70
C PHE A 95 2.53 -6.45 4.39
N LYS A 96 3.63 -7.08 3.96
CA LYS A 96 3.72 -8.53 3.75
C LYS A 96 3.32 -9.32 5.00
N HIS A 97 3.90 -8.96 6.15
CA HIS A 97 3.58 -9.62 7.41
C HIS A 97 2.08 -9.49 7.74
N LEU A 98 1.50 -8.29 7.62
CA LEU A 98 0.07 -8.09 7.88
C LEU A 98 -0.82 -8.93 6.97
N VAL A 99 -0.50 -9.00 5.68
CA VAL A 99 -1.33 -9.65 4.67
C VAL A 99 -1.19 -11.17 4.71
N LEU A 100 0.00 -11.72 4.94
CA LEU A 100 0.25 -13.15 4.79
C LEU A 100 0.39 -13.89 6.13
N GLU A 101 1.02 -13.27 7.12
CA GLU A 101 1.57 -14.00 8.27
C GLU A 101 0.90 -13.63 9.60
N CYS A 102 0.28 -12.44 9.68
CA CYS A 102 -0.24 -11.91 10.93
C CYS A 102 -1.49 -12.68 11.37
N ASN A 103 -1.37 -13.38 12.49
CA ASN A 103 -2.45 -14.06 13.21
C ASN A 103 -3.27 -13.12 14.12
N GLY A 104 -2.78 -11.90 14.37
CA GLY A 104 -3.48 -10.85 15.11
C GLY A 104 -4.24 -9.86 14.21
N ALA A 105 -4.45 -10.21 12.95
CA ALA A 105 -5.29 -9.45 12.01
C ALA A 105 -6.67 -10.12 11.87
N ALA A 106 -7.62 -9.42 11.26
CA ALA A 106 -8.94 -9.98 10.96
C ALA A 106 -8.85 -11.19 10.01
N ASP A 107 -9.95 -11.91 9.85
CA ASP A 107 -10.02 -13.00 8.88
C ASP A 107 -9.82 -12.47 7.45
N LYS A 108 -9.09 -13.24 6.66
CA LYS A 108 -8.73 -12.89 5.28
C LYS A 108 -9.84 -13.40 4.36
N PRO A 109 -10.42 -12.56 3.49
CA PRO A 109 -11.41 -13.02 2.53
C PRO A 109 -10.78 -14.02 1.54
N GLN A 110 -11.60 -14.87 0.95
CA GLN A 110 -11.15 -15.80 -0.10
C GLN A 110 -11.65 -15.31 -1.47
N PRO A 111 -10.83 -15.36 -2.52
CA PRO A 111 -9.43 -15.81 -2.53
C PRO A 111 -8.47 -14.82 -1.82
N TRP A 112 -7.27 -15.29 -1.48
CA TRP A 112 -6.19 -14.48 -0.88
C TRP A 112 -4.82 -14.94 -1.39
N PRO A 113 -3.79 -14.07 -1.49
CA PRO A 113 -2.46 -14.51 -1.89
C PRO A 113 -1.85 -15.46 -0.86
N ASP A 114 -1.24 -16.55 -1.34
CA ASP A 114 -0.62 -17.58 -0.51
C ASP A 114 0.78 -17.16 -0.02
N ASP A 115 1.51 -16.39 -0.83
CA ASP A 115 2.89 -16.02 -0.53
C ASP A 115 3.27 -14.60 -0.98
N GLY A 116 4.55 -14.27 -0.78
CA GLY A 116 5.08 -12.94 -1.10
C GLY A 116 5.18 -12.65 -2.58
N ALA A 117 5.40 -13.65 -3.43
CA ALA A 117 5.45 -13.46 -4.88
C ALA A 117 4.04 -13.21 -5.41
N GLU A 118 3.08 -14.04 -5.00
CA GLU A 118 1.69 -13.86 -5.38
C GLU A 118 1.13 -12.52 -4.87
N LEU A 119 1.48 -12.11 -3.65
CA LEU A 119 1.11 -10.78 -3.14
C LEU A 119 1.60 -9.66 -4.05
N LEU A 120 2.82 -9.74 -4.59
CA LEU A 120 3.33 -8.72 -5.51
C LEU A 120 2.55 -8.71 -6.83
N GLU A 121 2.18 -9.88 -7.35
CA GLU A 121 1.31 -10.00 -8.53
C GLU A 121 -0.07 -9.40 -8.28
N TRP A 122 -0.66 -9.68 -7.12
CA TRP A 122 -1.94 -9.10 -6.70
C TRP A 122 -1.87 -7.57 -6.57
N LEU A 123 -0.75 -7.01 -6.11
CA LEU A 123 -0.56 -5.55 -6.05
C LEU A 123 -0.25 -4.93 -7.43
N ASP A 124 0.01 -5.73 -8.46
CA ASP A 124 0.14 -5.32 -9.86
C ASP A 124 -1.20 -5.38 -10.63
N ASP A 125 -2.18 -6.10 -10.11
CA ASP A 125 -3.55 -6.20 -10.64
C ASP A 125 -4.52 -5.30 -9.85
N VAL A 126 -5.26 -4.42 -10.55
CA VAL A 126 -6.09 -3.40 -9.88
C VAL A 126 -7.24 -3.98 -9.06
N GLU A 127 -7.86 -5.07 -9.51
CA GLU A 127 -9.02 -5.67 -8.86
C GLU A 127 -8.58 -6.42 -7.60
N LYS A 128 -7.55 -7.26 -7.73
CA LYS A 128 -6.93 -7.96 -6.61
C LYS A 128 -6.33 -6.98 -5.60
N ALA A 129 -5.66 -5.92 -6.07
CA ALA A 129 -5.16 -4.87 -5.21
C ALA A 129 -6.29 -4.20 -4.42
N ALA A 130 -7.43 -3.93 -5.05
CA ALA A 130 -8.59 -3.30 -4.40
C ALA A 130 -9.11 -4.10 -3.20
N ILE A 131 -9.05 -5.43 -3.28
CA ILE A 131 -9.42 -6.37 -2.22
C ILE A 131 -8.42 -6.25 -1.06
N VAL A 132 -7.12 -6.42 -1.35
CA VAL A 132 -6.07 -6.43 -0.32
C VAL A 132 -5.98 -5.08 0.40
N VAL A 133 -5.90 -3.96 -0.34
CA VAL A 133 -5.80 -2.63 0.27
C VAL A 133 -7.10 -2.23 0.97
N GLY A 134 -8.25 -2.70 0.47
CA GLY A 134 -9.55 -2.50 1.13
C GLY A 134 -9.60 -3.17 2.49
N TRP A 135 -9.17 -4.43 2.57
CA TRP A 135 -9.07 -5.17 3.82
C TRP A 135 -8.07 -4.54 4.79
N VAL A 136 -6.88 -4.13 4.32
CA VAL A 136 -5.88 -3.45 5.18
C VAL A 136 -6.40 -2.14 5.74
N LEU A 137 -7.14 -1.33 4.97
CA LEU A 137 -7.79 -0.12 5.49
C LEU A 137 -8.80 -0.46 6.60
N GLY A 138 -9.57 -1.54 6.41
CA GLY A 138 -10.55 -2.01 7.38
C GLY A 138 -9.94 -2.45 8.72
N LEU A 139 -8.64 -2.81 8.76
CA LEU A 139 -7.96 -3.15 10.01
C LEU A 139 -7.76 -1.95 10.95
N GLY A 140 -7.88 -0.71 10.45
CA GLY A 140 -7.67 0.49 11.26
C GLY A 140 -6.24 0.65 11.81
N ARG A 141 -5.25 -0.02 11.21
CA ARG A 141 -3.84 0.03 11.67
C ARG A 141 -3.06 1.25 11.16
N LEU A 142 -3.59 1.92 10.14
CA LEU A 142 -2.94 3.05 9.46
C LEU A 142 -3.71 4.34 9.76
N ASN A 143 -3.26 5.07 10.78
CA ASN A 143 -3.94 6.28 11.27
C ASN A 143 -4.06 7.38 10.21
N GLU A 144 -3.12 7.43 9.26
CA GLU A 144 -3.11 8.39 8.16
C GLU A 144 -4.32 8.25 7.21
N PHE A 145 -5.00 7.10 7.21
CA PHE A 145 -6.20 6.87 6.40
C PHE A 145 -7.51 6.95 7.19
N ARG A 146 -7.47 7.22 8.50
CA ARG A 146 -8.66 7.20 9.38
C ARG A 146 -9.81 8.03 8.83
N LEU A 147 -9.56 9.30 8.50
CA LEU A 147 -10.58 10.20 7.96
C LEU A 147 -11.16 9.70 6.62
N ALA A 148 -10.33 9.11 5.76
CA ALA A 148 -10.80 8.60 4.48
C ALA A 148 -11.70 7.36 4.64
N VAL A 149 -11.47 6.56 5.69
CA VAL A 149 -12.35 5.44 6.05
C VAL A 149 -13.67 5.96 6.64
N GLU A 150 -13.61 6.96 7.53
CA GLU A 150 -14.80 7.60 8.11
C GLU A 150 -15.73 8.17 7.03
N LEU A 151 -15.22 9.02 6.14
CA LEU A 151 -16.00 9.60 5.04
C LEU A 151 -16.61 8.55 4.11
N LYS A 152 -15.90 7.43 3.89
CA LYS A 152 -16.44 6.35 3.05
C LYS A 152 -17.62 5.65 3.75
N ASN A 153 -17.55 5.47 5.06
CA ASN A 153 -18.61 4.83 5.82
C ASN A 153 -19.85 5.72 5.87
N GLU A 154 -19.68 7.03 6.11
CA GLU A 154 -20.76 8.03 6.07
C GLU A 154 -21.49 8.01 4.71
N ASN A 155 -20.74 8.10 3.60
CA ASN A 155 -21.34 8.03 2.26
C ASN A 155 -22.10 6.72 2.01
N ASN A 156 -21.62 5.60 2.55
CA ASN A 156 -22.29 4.31 2.42
C ASN A 156 -23.58 4.24 3.25
N GLU A 157 -23.61 4.88 4.41
CA GLU A 157 -24.80 4.98 5.28
C GLU A 157 -25.87 5.87 4.65
N GLU A 158 -25.47 7.03 4.11
CA GLU A 158 -26.37 7.92 3.36
C GLU A 158 -26.99 7.22 2.15
N ALA A 159 -26.20 6.47 1.38
CA ALA A 159 -26.70 5.70 0.24
C ALA A 159 -27.71 4.61 0.63
N ARG A 160 -27.53 3.98 1.80
CA ARG A 160 -28.47 2.97 2.32
C ARG A 160 -29.76 3.61 2.85
N GLY A 161 -29.65 4.68 3.60
CA GLY A 161 -30.81 5.42 4.13
C GLY A 161 -31.67 6.04 3.03
N GLY A 162 -31.07 6.43 1.89
CA GLY A 162 -31.80 6.91 0.73
C GLY A 162 -32.55 5.79 -0.02
N ALA A 163 -32.03 4.57 -0.05
CA ALA A 163 -32.65 3.43 -0.73
C ALA A 163 -33.82 2.80 0.06
N GLU A 164 -33.90 3.02 1.38
CA GLU A 164 -35.00 2.55 2.23
C GLU A 164 -36.18 3.53 2.30
N ALA A 165 -36.03 4.74 1.73
CA ALA A 165 -37.04 5.80 1.74
C ALA A 165 -37.83 5.95 0.43
N GLU A 166 -37.59 5.07 -0.55
CA GLU A 166 -38.26 5.00 -1.87
C GLU A 166 -39.08 3.70 -2.01
#